data_AF-A0A852X4Y0-F1
#
_entry.id   AF-A0A852X4Y0-F1
#
_cell.length_a   1.000
_cell.length_b   1.000
_cell.length_c   1.000
_cell.angle_alpha   90.00
_cell.angle_beta   90.00
_cell.angle_gamma   90.00
#
_symmetry.space_group_name_H-M   'P 1'
#
loop_
_entity.id
_entity.type
_entity.pdbx_description
1 polymer ?
#
loop_
_entity_poly.entity_id
_entity_poly.type
_entity_poly.pdbx_seq_one_letter_code
_entity_poly.pdbx_strand_id
1 'polypeptide(L)' 'MAHITGALSPGARLKLARLIVDQGWTCTAAAQQFMISARTASKWDCCTNR' A
#
# COMPACT_ATOMS: atom_id res chain seq x y z
N MET A 1 5.32 21.92 9.35
CA MET A 1 5.64 20.66 8.63
C MET A 1 4.57 19.65 9.02
N ALA A 2 3.55 19.50 8.19
CA ALA A 2 2.40 18.64 8.49
C ALA A 2 2.73 17.20 8.13
N HIS A 3 2.89 16.34 9.15
CA HIS A 3 2.92 14.89 8.98
C HIS A 3 1.52 14.42 8.55
N ILE A 4 1.30 14.31 7.24
CA ILE A 4 0.10 13.67 6.69
C ILE A 4 0.31 12.16 6.75
N THR A 5 0.14 11.57 7.93
CA THR A 5 0.11 10.11 8.16
C THR A 5 -1.22 9.64 8.73
N GLY A 6 -2.28 10.45 8.60
CA GLY A 6 -3.62 10.13 9.14
C GLY A 6 -4.59 9.47 8.15
N ALA A 7 -4.46 9.72 6.85
CA ALA A 7 -5.38 9.18 5.86
C ALA A 7 -4.66 8.97 4.53
N LEU A 8 -3.93 7.87 4.40
CA LEU A 8 -3.73 7.34 3.07
C LEU A 8 -5.15 6.99 2.59
N SER A 9 -5.69 7.78 1.66
CA SER A 9 -7.08 7.69 1.21
C SER A 9 -7.46 6.23 1.02
N PRO A 10 -8.65 5.77 1.45
CA PRO A 10 -9.09 4.39 1.25
C PRO A 10 -8.91 3.92 -0.21
N GLY A 11 -9.06 4.84 -1.16
CA GLY A 11 -8.79 4.60 -2.58
C GLY A 11 -7.33 4.29 -2.92
N ALA A 12 -6.34 4.85 -2.22
CA ALA A 12 -4.93 4.53 -2.42
C ALA A 12 -4.57 3.14 -1.87
N ARG A 13 -5.22 2.68 -0.80
CA ARG A 13 -5.10 1.26 -0.37
C ARG A 13 -5.69 0.31 -1.40
N LEU A 14 -6.86 0.62 -1.95
CA LEU A 14 -7.47 -0.20 -3.01
C LEU A 14 -6.64 -0.20 -4.29
N LYS A 15 -6.05 0.94 -4.67
CA LYS A 15 -5.13 1.02 -5.81
C LYS A 15 -3.86 0.18 -5.58
N LEU A 16 -3.28 0.23 -4.38
CA LEU A 16 -2.14 -0.60 -4.01
C LEU A 16 -2.48 -2.09 -4.09
N ALA A 17 -3.59 -2.52 -3.47
CA ALA A 17 -4.03 -3.91 -3.49
C ALA A 17 -4.31 -4.42 -4.91
N ARG A 18 -4.97 -3.60 -5.74
CA ARG A 18 -5.20 -3.93 -7.15
C ARG A 18 -3.89 -4.03 -7.93
N LEU A 19 -2.93 -3.12 -7.74
CA LEU A 19 -1.62 -3.22 -8.40
C LEU A 19 -0.85 -4.48 -8.00
N ILE A 20 -0.92 -4.89 -6.73
CA ILE A 20 -0.26 -6.11 -6.26
C ILE A 20 -0.91 -7.37 -6.86
N VAL A 21 -2.25 -7.44 -6.85
CA VAL A 21 -3.01 -8.62 -7.32
C VAL A 21 -3.06 -8.71 -8.85
N ASP A 22 -3.36 -7.60 -9.53
CA ASP A 22 -3.58 -7.57 -10.98
C ASP A 22 -2.26 -7.60 -11.76
N GLN A 23 -1.27 -6.83 -11.30
CA GLN A 23 0.01 -6.70 -11.98
C GLN A 23 1.11 -7.58 -11.38
N GLY A 24 0.84 -8.32 -10.29
CA GLY A 24 1.81 -9.19 -9.62
C GLY A 24 2.96 -8.43 -8.94
N TRP A 25 2.73 -7.17 -8.54
CA TRP A 25 3.79 -6.35 -7.94
C TRP A 25 4.15 -6.83 -6.54
N THR A 26 5.44 -6.80 -6.21
CA THR A 26 5.89 -7.05 -4.83
C THR A 26 5.48 -5.89 -3.92
N CYS A 27 5.14 -6.19 -2.67
CA CYS A 27 4.73 -5.18 -1.68
C CYS A 27 5.77 -4.05 -1.53
N THR A 28 7.05 -4.35 -1.73
CA THR A 28 8.16 -3.39 -1.69
C THR A 28 8.12 -2.41 -2.88
N ALA A 29 7.92 -2.92 -4.09
CA ALA A 29 7.83 -2.09 -5.30
C ALA A 29 6.57 -1.21 -5.26
N ALA A 30 5.44 -1.78 -4.84
CA ALA A 30 4.21 -1.04 -4.63
C ALA A 30 4.39 0.02 -3.54
N ALA A 31 5.05 -0.30 -2.42
CA ALA A 31 5.30 0.66 -1.34
C ALA A 31 6.13 1.88 -1.80
N GLN A 32 7.16 1.66 -2.62
CA GLN A 32 8.00 2.73 -3.17
C GLN A 32 7.20 3.70 -4.05
N GLN A 33 6.25 3.21 -4.86
CA GLN A 33 5.41 4.05 -5.71
C GLN A 33 4.50 4.98 -4.91
N PHE A 34 3.97 4.49 -3.79
CA PHE A 34 3.10 5.28 -2.91
C PHE A 34 3.87 6.06 -1.84
N MET A 35 5.21 6.08 -1.91
CA MET A 35 6.10 6.70 -0.91
C MET A 35 5.79 6.25 0.52
N ILE A 36 5.35 5.00 0.68
CA ILE A 36 5.09 4.39 1.99
C ILE A 36 6.20 3.42 2.36
N SER A 37 6.36 3.17 3.66
CA SER A 37 7.25 2.11 4.10
C SER A 37 6.71 0.74 3.71
N ALA A 38 7.60 -0.20 3.33
CA ALA A 38 7.23 -1.57 3.02
C ALA A 38 6.45 -2.24 4.18
N ARG A 39 6.78 -1.88 5.43
CA ARG A 39 6.07 -2.33 6.63
C ARG A 39 4.60 -1.91 6.65
N THR A 40 4.30 -0.70 6.16
CA THR A 40 2.92 -0.20 6.04
C THR A 40 2.16 -0.95 4.95
N ALA A 41 2.80 -1.20 3.81
CA ALA A 41 2.21 -1.98 2.71
C ALA A 41 1.90 -3.42 3.12
N SER A 42 2.83 -4.11 3.78
CA SER A 42 2.62 -5.46 4.31
C SER A 42 1.47 -5.53 5.32
N LYS A 43 1.23 -4.47 6.11
CA LYS A 43 0.11 -4.43 7.06
C LYS A 43 -1.25 -4.35 6.36
N TRP A 44 -1.32 -3.76 5.16
CA TRP A 44 -2.57 -3.66 4.39
C TRP A 44 -2.81 -4.88 3.51
N ASP A 45 -1.75 -5.44 2.95
CA ASP A 45 -1.78 -6.65 2.14
C ASP A 45 -2.07 -7.92 2.96
N CYS A 46 -1.43 -8.09 4.13
CA CYS A 46 -1.66 -9.24 5.02
C CYS A 46 -3.12 -9.34 5.50
N CYS A 47 -3.86 -8.24 5.53
CA CYS A 47 -5.31 -8.24 5.83
C CYS A 47 -6.20 -8.51 4.61
N THR A 48 -5.67 -8.48 3.39
CA THR A 48 -6.42 -8.77 2.14
C THR A 48 -6.29 -10.24 1.72
N ASN A 49 -5.22 -10.93 2.12
CA ASN A 49 -4.94 -12.31 1.71
C ASN A 49 -5.06 -13.36 2.84
N ARG A 50 -5.85 -13.08 3.88
CA ARG A 50 -6.16 -14.05 4.94
C ARG A 50 -7.64 -14.00 5.32
#